data_AF-A0AA36AHZ1-F1
#
_entry.id   AF-A0AA36AHZ1-F1
#
_cell.length_a   1.000
_cell.length_b   1.000
_cell.length_c   1.000
_cell.angle_alpha   90.00
_cell.angle_beta   90.00
_cell.angle_gamma   90.00
#
_symmetry.space_group_name_H-M   'P 1'
#
loop_
_entity.id
_entity.type
_entity.pdbx_description
1 polymer ?
#
loop_
_entity_poly.entity_id
_entity_poly.type
_entity_poly.pdbx_seq_one_letter_code
_entity_poly.pdbx_strand_id
1 'polypeptide(L)'
;MMNEMERHIAQNNDRLQCIKQQLASTSGFQSAARELLEWCSDTRAFQRPFENGLMGCLTVVSRVAPRPGYDLELGYRLLAVCAAHRDKFTPKSAENRP
;
A
#
# COMPACT_ATOMS: atom_id res chain seq x y z
N MET A 1 -1.47 27.44 11.85
CA MET A 1 -2.75 26.73 11.62
C MET A 1 -2.44 25.56 10.72
N MET A 2 -2.80 24.34 11.13
CA MET A 2 -2.58 23.16 10.29
C MET A 2 -3.60 23.19 9.16
N ASN A 3 -3.13 23.31 7.92
CA ASN A 3 -4.00 23.47 6.74
C ASN A 3 -4.93 22.25 6.63
N GLU A 4 -6.16 22.43 6.16
CA GLU A 4 -7.12 21.32 5.99
C GLU A 4 -6.52 20.16 5.15
N MET A 5 -5.69 20.51 4.17
CA MET A 5 -4.87 19.58 3.38
C MET A 5 -3.98 18.65 4.25
N GLU A 6 -3.32 19.18 5.28
CA GLU A 6 -2.46 18.40 6.18
C GLU A 6 -3.27 17.43 7.03
N ARG A 7 -4.49 17.81 7.45
CA ARG A 7 -5.40 16.91 8.17
C ARG A 7 -5.87 15.75 7.28
N HIS A 8 -6.17 16.02 6.01
CA HIS A 8 -6.50 14.98 5.04
C HIS A 8 -5.32 14.03 4.81
N ILE A 9 -4.10 14.56 4.71
CA ILE A 9 -2.89 13.74 4.58
C ILE A 9 -2.70 12.86 5.82
N ALA A 10 -2.90 13.40 7.02
CA ALA A 10 -2.80 12.63 8.26
C ALA A 10 -3.84 11.51 8.34
N GLN A 11 -5.11 11.78 8.03
CA GLN A 11 -6.17 10.75 8.00
C GLN A 11 -5.88 9.66 6.98
N ASN A 12 -5.43 10.01 5.79
CA ASN A 12 -5.08 9.04 4.77
C ASN A 12 -3.89 8.15 5.20
N ASN A 13 -2.91 8.74 5.88
CA ASN A 13 -1.79 7.97 6.43
C ASN A 13 -2.21 7.05 7.58
N ASP A 14 -3.14 7.47 8.44
CA ASP A 14 -3.71 6.62 9.48
C ASP A 14 -4.44 5.42 8.87
N ARG A 15 -5.25 5.67 7.84
CA ARG A 15 -5.93 4.62 7.06
C ARG A 15 -4.94 3.63 6.44
N LEU A 16 -3.84 4.11 5.86
CA LEU A 16 -2.75 3.27 5.37
C LEU A 16 -2.14 2.37 6.45
N GLN A 17 -1.92 2.91 7.66
CA GLN A 17 -1.41 2.11 8.77
C GLN A 17 -2.41 1.02 9.17
N CYS A 18 -3.70 1.33 9.18
CA CYS A 18 -4.76 0.36 9.44
C CYS A 18 -4.78 -0.76 8.37
N ILE A 19 -4.73 -0.39 7.08
CA ILE A 19 -4.62 -1.32 5.96
C ILE A 19 -3.39 -2.23 6.13
N LYS A 20 -2.23 -1.65 6.46
CA LYS A 20 -1.00 -2.42 6.70
C LYS A 20 -1.16 -3.47 7.81
N GLN A 21 -1.84 -3.12 8.91
CA GLN A 21 -2.10 -4.06 10.00
C GLN A 21 -3.05 -5.18 9.57
N GLN A 22 -4.10 -4.86 8.81
CA GLN A 22 -5.03 -5.85 8.27
C GLN A 22 -4.38 -6.77 7.24
N LEU A 23 -3.47 -6.25 6.41
CA LEU A 23 -2.66 -7.05 5.48
C LEU A 23 -1.80 -8.08 6.21
N ALA A 24 -1.39 -7.83 7.45
CA ALA A 24 -0.64 -8.79 8.24
C ALA A 24 -1.51 -9.92 8.85
N SER A 25 -2.84 -9.89 8.65
CA SER A 25 -3.78 -10.90 9.12
C SER A 25 -4.47 -11.60 7.94
N THR A 26 -4.58 -12.93 7.97
CA THR A 26 -5.27 -13.71 6.91
C THR A 26 -6.73 -13.33 6.74
N SER A 27 -7.42 -13.01 7.85
CA SER A 27 -8.83 -12.60 7.84
C SER A 27 -9.06 -11.21 7.23
N GLY A 28 -8.09 -10.31 7.38
CA GLY A 28 -8.18 -8.92 6.92
C GLY A 28 -7.53 -8.70 5.54
N PHE A 29 -6.66 -9.60 5.11
CA PHE A 29 -5.84 -9.43 3.92
C PHE A 29 -6.67 -9.16 2.66
N GLN A 30 -7.73 -9.93 2.44
CA GLN A 30 -8.50 -9.83 1.21
C GLN A 30 -9.18 -8.46 1.07
N SER A 31 -9.78 -7.95 2.15
CA SER A 31 -10.42 -6.63 2.18
C SER A 31 -9.39 -5.52 2.07
N ALA A 32 -8.31 -5.60 2.86
CA ALA A 32 -7.26 -4.59 2.88
C ALA A 32 -6.49 -4.50 1.55
N ALA A 33 -6.23 -5.63 0.89
CA ALA A 33 -5.59 -5.65 -0.42
C ALA A 33 -6.49 -5.08 -1.52
N ARG A 34 -7.82 -5.33 -1.48
CA ARG A 34 -8.75 -4.68 -2.42
C ARG A 34 -8.80 -3.18 -2.21
N GLU A 35 -8.91 -2.73 -0.96
CA GLU A 35 -8.93 -1.32 -0.62
C GLU A 35 -7.64 -0.62 -1.06
N LEU A 36 -6.49 -1.26 -0.85
CA LEU A 36 -5.20 -0.75 -1.31
C LEU A 36 -5.07 -0.75 -2.84
N LEU A 37 -5.64 -1.74 -3.54
CA LEU A 37 -5.72 -1.75 -5.01
C LEU A 37 -6.56 -0.59 -5.55
N GLU A 38 -7.73 -0.34 -4.96
CA GLU A 38 -8.56 0.82 -5.30
C GLU A 38 -7.80 2.11 -5.05
N TRP A 39 -7.06 2.18 -3.95
CA TRP A 39 -6.21 3.33 -3.65
C TRP A 39 -5.11 3.53 -4.68
N CYS A 40 -4.41 2.46 -5.07
CA CYS A 40 -3.37 2.48 -6.10
C CYS A 40 -3.92 2.68 -7.52
N SER A 41 -5.24 2.59 -7.73
CA SER A 41 -5.85 2.97 -9.02
C SER A 41 -5.88 4.49 -9.23
N ASP A 42 -5.81 5.27 -8.14
CA ASP A 42 -5.70 6.73 -8.21
C ASP A 42 -4.23 7.15 -8.21
N THR A 43 -3.79 7.82 -9.27
CA THR A 43 -2.41 8.33 -9.40
C THR A 43 -2.00 9.27 -8.26
N ARG A 44 -2.95 9.87 -7.55
CA ARG A 44 -2.71 10.73 -6.38
C ARG A 44 -2.26 9.95 -5.15
N ALA A 45 -2.45 8.63 -5.11
CA ALA A 45 -1.93 7.80 -4.02
C ALA A 45 -0.39 7.75 -4.03
N PHE A 46 0.25 7.90 -5.19
CA PHE A 46 1.72 7.86 -5.35
C PHE A 46 2.40 9.19 -4.99
N GLN A 47 1.86 9.94 -4.03
CA GLN A 47 2.48 11.17 -3.54
C GLN A 47 3.47 10.86 -2.40
N ARG A 48 4.52 11.67 -2.28
CA ARG A 48 5.55 11.56 -1.22
C ARG A 48 5.00 11.37 0.21
N PRO A 49 3.91 12.05 0.64
CA PRO A 49 3.38 11.88 2.00
C PRO A 49 2.82 10.49 2.28
N PHE A 50 2.41 9.74 1.26
CA PHE A 50 1.81 8.41 1.37
C PHE A 50 2.78 7.29 0.99
N GLU A 51 3.86 7.63 0.28
CA GLU A 51 4.88 6.69 -0.19
C GLU A 51 5.41 5.77 0.91
N ASN A 52 5.71 6.31 2.10
CA ASN A 52 6.21 5.50 3.21
C ASN A 52 5.19 4.45 3.68
N GLY A 53 3.91 4.85 3.82
CA GLY A 53 2.83 3.93 4.18
C GLY A 53 2.57 2.87 3.11
N LEU A 54 2.55 3.27 1.83
CA LEU A 54 2.40 2.37 0.68
C LEU A 54 3.53 1.34 0.62
N MET A 55 4.79 1.78 0.70
CA MET A 55 5.95 0.87 0.72
C MET A 55 5.89 -0.10 1.90
N GLY A 56 5.42 0.38 3.06
CA GLY A 56 5.15 -0.46 4.22
C GLY A 56 4.11 -1.54 3.96
N CYS A 57 3.01 -1.22 3.28
CA CYS A 57 1.98 -2.19 2.89
C CYS A 57 2.52 -3.21 1.89
N LEU A 58 3.22 -2.75 0.84
CA LEU A 58 3.79 -3.62 -0.19
C LEU A 58 4.81 -4.61 0.37
N THR A 59 5.64 -4.16 1.31
CA THR A 59 6.59 -5.01 2.02
C THR A 59 5.89 -6.10 2.80
N VAL A 60 4.77 -5.78 3.47
CA VAL A 60 3.97 -6.79 4.17
C VAL A 60 3.38 -7.78 3.17
N VAL A 61 2.76 -7.29 2.10
CA VAL A 61 2.15 -8.13 1.05
C VAL A 61 3.16 -9.10 0.44
N SER A 62 4.35 -8.63 0.05
CA SER A 62 5.42 -9.52 -0.48
C SER A 62 5.80 -10.63 0.51
N ARG A 63 5.78 -10.35 1.82
CA ARG A 63 6.14 -11.31 2.87
C ARG A 63 5.01 -12.27 3.26
N VAL A 64 3.75 -11.85 3.17
CA VAL A 64 2.60 -12.64 3.64
C VAL A 64 1.84 -13.33 2.51
N ALA A 65 1.79 -12.75 1.30
CA ALA A 65 1.09 -13.34 0.16
C ALA A 65 1.50 -14.78 -0.15
N PRO A 66 2.79 -15.19 -0.11
CA PRO A 66 3.18 -16.59 -0.33
C PRO A 66 2.86 -17.53 0.85
N ARG A 67 2.33 -17.03 1.97
CA ARG A 67 2.00 -17.85 3.14
C ARG A 67 0.62 -18.52 2.97
N PRO A 68 0.44 -19.74 3.51
CA PRO A 68 -0.85 -20.41 3.46
C PRO A 68 -1.93 -19.60 4.20
N GLY A 69 -3.12 -19.54 3.62
CA GLY A 69 -4.25 -18.76 4.13
C GLY A 69 -4.34 -17.31 3.62
N TYR A 70 -3.37 -16.86 2.82
CA TYR A 70 -3.41 -15.58 2.11
C TYR A 70 -3.77 -15.77 0.63
N ASP A 71 -4.36 -14.74 0.03
CA ASP A 71 -4.71 -14.73 -1.39
C ASP A 71 -3.47 -14.32 -2.22
N LEU A 72 -2.75 -15.31 -2.72
CA LEU A 72 -1.51 -15.13 -3.46
C LEU A 72 -1.73 -14.33 -4.75
N GLU A 73 -2.80 -14.61 -5.51
CA GLU A 73 -3.12 -13.90 -6.75
C GLU A 73 -3.41 -12.43 -6.48
N LEU A 74 -4.20 -12.14 -5.45
CA LEU A 74 -4.51 -10.77 -5.05
C LEU A 74 -3.25 -10.00 -4.62
N GLY A 75 -2.37 -10.65 -3.84
CA GLY A 75 -1.08 -10.09 -3.45
C GLY A 75 -0.19 -9.75 -4.65
N TYR A 76 -0.05 -10.66 -5.60
CA TYR A 76 0.74 -10.41 -6.82
C TYR A 76 0.13 -9.33 -7.71
N ARG A 77 -1.20 -9.30 -7.87
CA ARG A 77 -1.88 -8.25 -8.64
C ARG A 77 -1.59 -6.88 -8.02
N LEU A 78 -1.64 -6.77 -6.70
CA LEU A 78 -1.35 -5.52 -5.99
C LEU A 78 0.11 -5.09 -6.19
N LEU A 79 1.06 -6.00 -6.03
CA LEU A 79 2.47 -5.74 -6.30
C LEU A 79 2.71 -5.31 -7.75
N ALA A 80 2.02 -5.93 -8.72
CA ALA A 80 2.12 -5.59 -10.13
C ALA A 80 1.58 -4.19 -10.44
N VAL A 81 0.42 -3.80 -9.88
CA VAL A 81 -0.13 -2.44 -10.03
C VAL A 81 0.83 -1.40 -9.45
N CYS A 82 1.36 -1.64 -8.25
CA CYS A 82 2.33 -0.71 -7.67
C CYS A 82 3.65 -0.67 -8.45
N ALA A 83 4.11 -1.79 -9.00
CA ALA A 83 5.29 -1.85 -9.86
C ALA A 83 5.07 -1.11 -11.20
N ALA A 84 3.85 -1.10 -11.73
CA ALA A 84 3.50 -0.34 -12.94
C ALA A 84 3.51 1.18 -12.71
N HIS A 85 3.37 1.62 -11.46
CA HIS A 85 3.47 3.03 -11.04
C HIS A 85 4.78 3.34 -10.31
N ARG A 86 5.78 2.45 -10.44
CA ARG A 86 7.11 2.56 -9.83
C ARG A 86 7.79 3.89 -10.14
N ASP A 87 7.60 4.40 -11.35
CA ASP A 87 8.12 5.67 -11.85
C ASP A 87 7.64 6.89 -11.03
N LYS A 88 6.53 6.76 -10.30
CA LYS A 88 5.99 7.82 -9.45
C LYS A 88 6.55 7.83 -8.04
N PHE A 89 7.12 6.72 -7.59
CA PHE A 89 7.82 6.65 -6.31
C PHE A 89 9.21 7.29 -6.42
N THR A 90 9.76 7.75 -5.29
CA THR A 90 11.16 8.19 -5.29
C THR A 90 12.09 7.06 -5.74
N PRO A 91 13.23 7.35 -6.40
CA PRO A 91 14.16 6.33 -6.88
C PRO A 91 14.58 5.33 -5.78
N LYS A 92 14.74 5.82 -4.53
CA LYS A 92 15.04 4.99 -3.36
C LYS A 92 13.96 3.92 -3.07
N SER A 93 12.69 4.26 -3.27
CA SER A 93 11.56 3.34 -3.08
C SER A 93 11.36 2.46 -4.32
N ALA A 94 11.62 2.98 -5.52
CA ALA A 94 11.61 2.23 -6.77
C ALA A 94 12.73 1.17 -6.87
N GLU A 95 13.83 1.34 -6.14
CA GLU A 95 14.93 0.36 -6.05
C GLU A 95 14.71 -0.71 -4.96
N ASN A 96 13.86 -0.43 -3.96
CA ASN A 96 13.46 -1.42 -2.95
C ASN A 96 12.47 -2.40 -3.57
N ARG A 97 13.00 -3.36 -4.32
CA ARG A 97 12.28 -4.55 -4.76
C ARG A 97 11.97 -5.39 -3.50
N PRO A 98 10.70 -5.52 -3.08
CA PRO A 98 10.37 -6.40 -1.98
C PRO A 98 10.43 -7.88 -2.39
#